data_AF-A0A4Y9YJ87-F1
#
_entry.id   AF-A0A4Y9YJ87-F1
#
_cell.length_a   1.000
_cell.length_b   1.000
_cell.length_c   1.000
_cell.angle_alpha   90.00
_cell.angle_beta   90.00
_cell.angle_gamma   90.00
#
_symmetry.space_group_name_H-M   'P 1'
#
loop_
_entity.id
_entity.type
_entity.pdbx_description
1 polymer ?
#
loop_
_entity_poly.entity_id
_entity_poly.type
_entity_poly.pdbx_seq_one_letter_code
_entity_poly.pdbx_strand_id
1 'polypeptide(L)'
;MIFISLCLGLGLTDYRYNLGGGGIGVTTWDRAPETPYVSDGVYNWSADAAGTYYLREAARQGVPVITLFVNTAPVTMTSNNQSCGGDLVTERIPAYAQYLTDVISHWKSEGVEITHVSPKNEPDDSFGSCNQEGMQVVPGQRAEVVTTLAASLKAAGLSTQVIADESSDTSECTPCRGLILKS
;
A
#
# COMPACT_ATOMS: atom_id res chain seq x y z
N MET A 1 -4.03 -3.86 -23.40
CA MET A 1 -3.71 -5.19 -22.81
C MET A 1 -2.52 -5.89 -23.48
N ILE A 2 -1.62 -5.17 -24.17
CA ILE A 2 -0.39 -5.76 -24.73
C ILE A 2 0.69 -5.86 -23.64
N PHE A 3 0.88 -4.83 -22.80
CA PHE A 3 1.97 -4.76 -21.82
C PHE A 3 2.12 -5.93 -20.84
N ILE A 4 1.03 -6.58 -20.41
CA ILE A 4 1.05 -7.60 -19.35
C ILE A 4 1.20 -9.03 -19.94
N SER A 5 0.98 -9.23 -21.24
CA SER A 5 1.02 -10.58 -21.82
C SER A 5 2.44 -11.15 -21.84
N LEU A 6 2.61 -12.34 -21.26
CA LEU A 6 3.89 -13.08 -21.28
C LEU A 6 4.33 -13.51 -22.69
N CYS A 7 3.40 -13.74 -23.62
CA CYS A 7 3.72 -14.24 -24.96
C CYS A 7 3.56 -13.21 -26.08
N LEU A 8 2.81 -12.12 -25.85
CA LEU A 8 2.46 -11.15 -26.89
C LEU A 8 2.76 -9.70 -26.48
N GLY A 9 3.50 -9.48 -25.38
CA GLY A 9 3.90 -8.14 -24.93
C GLY A 9 5.16 -8.13 -24.06
N LEU A 10 5.26 -7.17 -23.12
CA LEU A 10 6.52 -6.94 -22.37
C LEU A 10 6.88 -8.05 -21.38
N GLY A 11 5.97 -8.99 -21.09
CA GLY A 11 6.22 -10.07 -20.13
C GLY A 11 6.61 -9.55 -18.75
N LEU A 12 5.89 -8.54 -18.24
CA LEU A 12 6.16 -7.96 -16.92
C LEU A 12 6.14 -9.05 -15.85
N THR A 13 7.22 -9.11 -15.07
CA THR A 13 7.35 -10.04 -13.94
C THR A 13 6.93 -9.42 -12.61
N ASP A 14 6.71 -8.11 -12.57
CA ASP A 14 6.26 -7.35 -11.42
C ASP A 14 5.15 -6.38 -11.83
N TYR A 15 4.05 -6.39 -11.08
CA TYR A 15 2.96 -5.44 -11.18
C TYR A 15 2.74 -4.77 -9.82
N ARG A 16 2.88 -3.44 -9.79
CA ARG A 16 2.64 -2.62 -8.60
C ARG A 16 1.23 -2.04 -8.63
N TYR A 17 0.39 -2.43 -7.67
CA TYR A 17 -0.97 -1.94 -7.47
C TYR A 17 -1.00 -0.85 -6.40
N ASN A 18 -1.47 0.34 -6.77
CA ASN A 18 -1.67 1.43 -5.81
C ASN A 18 -3.01 1.22 -5.10
N LEU A 19 -2.98 0.97 -3.79
CA LEU A 19 -4.17 0.99 -2.95
C LEU A 19 -4.43 2.44 -2.50
N GLY A 20 -5.49 3.05 -3.04
CA GLY A 20 -5.79 4.45 -2.80
C GLY A 20 -6.15 4.79 -1.36
N GLY A 21 -5.79 6.02 -0.95
CA GLY A 21 -6.18 6.62 0.32
C GLY A 21 -7.49 7.40 0.25
N GLY A 22 -8.07 7.58 -0.94
CA GLY A 22 -9.37 8.20 -1.18
C GLY A 22 -9.31 9.59 -1.82
N GLY A 23 -8.12 10.11 -2.08
CA GLY A 23 -7.91 11.32 -2.88
C GLY A 23 -8.40 12.65 -2.28
N ILE A 24 -8.84 12.67 -1.03
CA ILE A 24 -9.43 13.87 -0.41
C ILE A 24 -8.35 14.95 -0.24
N GLY A 25 -8.58 16.13 -0.81
CA GLY A 25 -7.63 17.25 -0.80
C GLY A 25 -6.61 17.23 -1.94
N VAL A 26 -6.51 16.13 -2.69
CA VAL A 26 -5.63 16.05 -3.87
C VAL A 26 -6.23 16.84 -5.03
N THR A 27 -5.40 17.68 -5.65
CA THR A 27 -5.79 18.62 -6.70
C THR A 27 -5.70 18.05 -8.12
N THR A 28 -5.00 16.91 -8.26
CA THR A 28 -4.81 16.21 -9.54
C THR A 28 -5.68 14.95 -9.57
N TRP A 29 -6.74 14.96 -10.38
CA TRP A 29 -7.79 13.94 -10.34
C TRP A 29 -7.31 12.51 -10.67
N ASP A 30 -6.33 12.36 -11.57
CA ASP A 30 -5.74 11.07 -11.96
C ASP A 30 -4.70 10.56 -10.95
N ARG A 31 -4.47 11.32 -9.87
CA ARG A 31 -3.60 10.96 -8.73
C ARG A 31 -4.38 10.88 -7.42
N ALA A 32 -5.69 10.71 -7.52
CA ALA A 32 -6.64 10.67 -6.41
C ALA A 32 -7.47 9.37 -6.47
N PRO A 33 -6.84 8.19 -6.37
CA PRO A 33 -7.54 6.90 -6.43
C PRO A 33 -8.55 6.74 -5.29
N GLU A 34 -9.65 6.04 -5.56
CA GLU A 34 -10.63 5.69 -4.54
C GLU A 34 -10.03 4.70 -3.53
N THR A 35 -10.57 4.71 -2.31
CA THR A 35 -10.20 3.74 -1.27
C THR A 35 -11.36 2.78 -1.00
N PRO A 36 -11.12 1.47 -0.83
CA PRO A 36 -12.15 0.56 -0.35
C PRO A 36 -12.48 0.79 1.14
N TYR A 37 -11.66 1.53 1.88
CA TYR A 37 -11.91 1.79 3.30
C TYR A 37 -13.11 2.72 3.52
N VAL A 38 -14.10 2.27 4.29
CA VAL A 38 -15.23 3.10 4.76
C VAL A 38 -15.05 3.46 6.23
N SER A 39 -14.80 2.44 7.06
CA SER A 39 -14.46 2.55 8.48
C SER A 39 -13.74 1.27 8.93
N ASP A 40 -13.30 1.21 10.19
CA ASP A 40 -12.62 0.02 10.72
C ASP A 40 -13.50 -1.24 10.52
N GLY A 41 -13.01 -2.21 9.74
CA GLY A 41 -13.70 -3.45 9.41
C GLY A 41 -14.84 -3.34 8.39
N VAL A 42 -15.08 -2.16 7.80
CA VAL A 42 -16.14 -1.94 6.80
C VAL A 42 -15.53 -1.45 5.50
N TYR A 43 -15.81 -2.18 4.42
CA TYR A 43 -15.17 -1.97 3.12
C TYR A 43 -16.18 -1.88 1.97
N ASN A 44 -15.90 -0.99 1.02
CA ASN A 44 -16.50 -0.97 -0.30
C ASN A 44 -15.56 -1.65 -1.31
N TRP A 45 -15.73 -2.94 -1.52
CA TRP A 45 -14.91 -3.72 -2.45
C TRP A 45 -15.13 -3.39 -3.94
N SER A 46 -16.10 -2.52 -4.26
CA SER A 46 -16.32 -2.01 -5.62
C SER A 46 -15.57 -0.69 -5.90
N ALA A 47 -14.87 -0.13 -4.91
CA ALA A 47 -14.05 1.07 -5.09
C ALA A 47 -12.89 0.82 -6.08
N ASP A 48 -12.50 1.88 -6.79
CA ASP A 48 -11.41 1.89 -7.77
C ASP A 48 -11.55 0.77 -8.83
N ALA A 49 -12.68 0.77 -9.53
CA ALA A 49 -12.97 -0.23 -10.57
C ALA A 49 -11.88 -0.32 -11.66
N ALA A 50 -11.20 0.79 -11.96
CA ALA A 50 -10.13 0.82 -12.94
C ALA A 50 -8.84 0.18 -12.41
N GLY A 51 -8.36 0.56 -11.21
CA GLY A 51 -7.16 -0.04 -10.63
C GLY A 51 -7.34 -1.52 -10.34
N THR A 52 -8.48 -1.90 -9.78
CA THR A 52 -8.80 -3.31 -9.46
C THR A 52 -8.99 -4.18 -10.70
N TYR A 53 -9.45 -3.62 -11.83
CA TYR A 53 -9.47 -4.33 -13.12
C TYR A 53 -8.07 -4.76 -13.54
N TYR A 54 -7.09 -3.86 -13.50
CA TYR A 54 -5.71 -4.18 -13.90
C TYR A 54 -5.01 -5.11 -12.92
N LEU A 55 -5.32 -5.02 -11.62
CA LEU A 55 -4.87 -5.98 -10.63
C LEU A 55 -5.34 -7.41 -10.95
N ARG A 56 -6.63 -7.58 -11.25
CA ARG A 56 -7.18 -8.88 -11.67
C ARG A 56 -6.56 -9.36 -12.97
N GLU A 57 -6.31 -8.48 -13.93
CA GLU A 57 -5.63 -8.83 -15.18
C GLU A 57 -4.18 -9.27 -14.96
N ALA A 58 -3.43 -8.63 -14.07
CA ALA A 58 -2.08 -9.06 -13.71
C ALA A 58 -2.07 -10.48 -13.14
N ALA A 59 -2.98 -10.78 -12.21
CA ALA A 59 -3.15 -12.12 -11.66
C ALA A 59 -3.58 -13.13 -12.74
N ARG A 60 -4.56 -12.78 -13.58
CA ARG A 60 -5.07 -13.65 -14.67
C ARG A 60 -3.98 -14.00 -15.70
N GLN A 61 -3.03 -13.09 -15.91
CA GLN A 61 -1.91 -13.28 -16.82
C GLN A 61 -0.73 -14.01 -16.17
N GLY A 62 -0.81 -14.32 -14.87
CA GLY A 62 0.20 -15.07 -14.14
C GLY A 62 1.45 -14.25 -13.82
N VAL A 63 1.31 -12.94 -13.59
CA VAL A 63 2.43 -12.12 -13.13
C VAL A 63 2.93 -12.67 -11.77
N PRO A 64 4.21 -13.06 -11.66
CA PRO A 64 4.70 -13.77 -10.47
C PRO A 64 4.91 -12.86 -9.26
N VAL A 65 5.12 -11.56 -9.47
CA VAL A 65 5.23 -10.57 -8.39
C VAL A 65 4.11 -9.56 -8.51
N ILE A 66 3.26 -9.49 -7.49
CA ILE A 66 2.25 -8.45 -7.37
C ILE A 66 2.51 -7.72 -6.05
N THR A 67 2.85 -6.45 -6.17
CA THR A 67 3.18 -5.58 -5.04
C THR A 67 2.03 -4.61 -4.79
N LEU A 68 1.39 -4.69 -3.62
CA LEU A 68 0.47 -3.64 -3.16
C LEU A 68 1.30 -2.52 -2.54
N PHE A 69 1.11 -1.28 -2.96
CA PHE A 69 1.73 -0.13 -2.32
C PHE A 69 0.70 0.96 -2.03
N VAL A 70 1.05 1.88 -1.15
CA VAL A 70 0.21 2.98 -0.69
C VAL A 70 1.01 4.27 -0.66
N ASN A 71 0.40 5.35 -1.14
CA ASN A 71 0.95 6.69 -0.98
C ASN A 71 0.51 7.33 0.34
N THR A 72 -0.71 7.02 0.79
CA THR A 72 -1.29 7.57 2.01
C THR A 72 -2.28 6.59 2.64
N ALA A 73 -2.46 6.67 3.96
CA ALA A 73 -3.50 5.93 4.66
C ALA A 73 -4.88 6.56 4.41
N PRO A 74 -6.00 5.85 4.66
CA PRO A 74 -7.32 6.46 4.66
C PRO A 74 -7.36 7.68 5.58
N VAL A 75 -8.12 8.72 5.20
CA VAL A 75 -8.09 10.02 5.88
C VAL A 75 -8.43 9.99 7.38
N THR A 76 -9.13 8.96 7.85
CA THR A 76 -9.41 8.77 9.29
C THR A 76 -8.17 8.33 10.10
N MET A 77 -7.04 8.12 9.41
CA MET A 77 -5.75 7.71 9.96
C MET A 77 -4.66 8.77 9.71
N THR A 78 -4.97 9.88 9.06
CA THR A 78 -4.03 10.98 8.79
C THR A 78 -4.31 12.18 9.70
N SER A 79 -3.26 12.90 10.10
CA SER A 79 -3.32 13.97 11.11
C SER A 79 -4.19 15.18 10.69
N ASN A 80 -4.37 15.39 9.38
CA ASN A 80 -5.13 16.50 8.82
C ASN A 80 -6.46 16.08 8.17
N ASN A 81 -6.83 14.79 8.25
CA ASN A 81 -7.99 14.21 7.57
C ASN A 81 -7.99 14.44 6.04
N GLN A 82 -6.81 14.48 5.43
CA GLN A 82 -6.63 14.57 3.98
C GLN A 82 -5.71 13.44 3.50
N SER A 83 -5.74 13.20 2.19
CA SER A 83 -4.91 12.24 1.48
C SER A 83 -3.56 12.84 1.04
N CYS A 84 -3.25 14.07 1.43
CA CYS A 84 -1.99 14.78 1.18
C CYS A 84 -1.67 15.73 2.35
N GLY A 85 -0.39 16.05 2.52
CA GLY A 85 0.10 17.07 3.46
C GLY A 85 -0.03 16.75 4.95
N GLY A 86 -0.38 15.51 5.30
CA GLY A 86 -0.55 15.05 6.68
C GLY A 86 0.42 13.93 7.05
N ASP A 87 0.32 13.49 8.30
CA ASP A 87 1.15 12.43 8.87
C ASP A 87 0.28 11.23 9.25
N LEU A 88 0.86 10.03 9.26
CA LEU A 88 0.20 8.87 9.87
C LEU A 88 0.01 9.10 11.38
N VAL A 89 -1.22 8.96 11.86
CA VAL A 89 -1.53 9.05 13.30
C VAL A 89 -1.01 7.80 14.01
N THR A 90 -0.11 7.96 14.98
CA THR A 90 0.56 6.85 15.69
C THR A 90 -0.44 5.85 16.28
N GLU A 91 -1.49 6.34 16.93
CA GLU A 91 -2.52 5.52 17.56
C GLU A 91 -3.34 4.69 16.55
N ARG A 92 -3.27 5.06 15.26
CA ARG A 92 -3.96 4.38 14.16
C ARG A 92 -3.08 3.36 13.44
N ILE A 93 -1.79 3.20 13.79
CA ILE A 93 -0.90 2.20 13.20
C ILE A 93 -1.49 0.77 13.27
N PRO A 94 -2.09 0.30 14.38
CA PRO A 94 -2.73 -1.01 14.42
C PRO A 94 -3.92 -1.15 13.46
N ALA A 95 -4.78 -0.13 13.38
CA ALA A 95 -5.93 -0.12 12.47
C ALA A 95 -5.49 -0.07 11.01
N TYR A 96 -4.42 0.66 10.72
CA TYR A 96 -3.80 0.74 9.41
C TYR A 96 -3.21 -0.61 8.96
N ALA A 97 -2.47 -1.28 9.84
CA ALA A 97 -1.95 -2.62 9.57
C ALA A 97 -3.06 -3.66 9.35
N GLN A 98 -4.14 -3.59 10.13
CA GLN A 98 -5.31 -4.44 9.94
C GLN A 98 -5.99 -4.16 8.59
N TYR A 99 -6.15 -2.90 8.22
CA TYR A 99 -6.71 -2.50 6.92
C TYR A 99 -5.94 -3.11 5.74
N LEU A 100 -4.61 -2.97 5.72
CA LEU A 100 -3.79 -3.56 4.65
C LEU A 100 -3.92 -5.09 4.63
N THR A 101 -3.96 -5.72 5.81
CA THR A 101 -4.16 -7.17 5.96
C THR A 101 -5.50 -7.63 5.40
N ASP A 102 -6.58 -6.89 5.69
CA ASP A 102 -7.93 -7.20 5.22
C ASP A 102 -8.05 -7.07 3.71
N VAL A 103 -7.45 -6.02 3.12
CA VAL A 103 -7.41 -5.85 1.66
C VAL A 103 -6.64 -6.98 0.99
N ILE A 104 -5.47 -7.36 1.52
CA ILE A 104 -4.68 -8.47 0.97
C ILE A 104 -5.44 -9.81 1.10
N SER A 105 -6.09 -10.03 2.24
CA SER A 105 -6.90 -11.22 2.48
C SER A 105 -8.09 -11.30 1.52
N HIS A 106 -8.78 -10.17 1.28
CA HIS A 106 -9.84 -10.07 0.30
C HIS A 106 -9.34 -10.45 -1.10
N TRP A 107 -8.23 -9.86 -1.55
CA TRP A 107 -7.67 -10.18 -2.86
C TRP A 107 -7.25 -11.64 -3.00
N LYS A 108 -6.68 -12.23 -1.94
CA LYS A 108 -6.39 -13.67 -1.92
C LYS A 108 -7.67 -14.51 -2.10
N SER A 109 -8.77 -14.13 -1.45
CA SER A 109 -10.07 -14.81 -1.62
C SER A 109 -10.64 -14.67 -3.04
N GLU A 110 -10.26 -13.61 -3.75
CA GLU A 110 -10.62 -13.32 -5.14
C GLU A 110 -9.65 -13.94 -6.17
N GLY A 111 -8.69 -14.75 -5.72
CA GLY A 111 -7.70 -15.42 -6.58
C GLY A 111 -6.52 -14.54 -7.02
N VAL A 112 -6.31 -13.40 -6.34
CA VAL A 112 -5.18 -12.49 -6.56
C VAL A 112 -4.20 -12.63 -5.40
N GLU A 113 -3.07 -13.29 -5.64
CA GLU A 113 -2.01 -13.45 -4.63
C GLU A 113 -1.10 -12.22 -4.62
N ILE A 114 -1.28 -11.33 -3.63
CA ILE A 114 -0.36 -10.22 -3.39
C ILE A 114 0.89 -10.76 -2.71
N THR A 115 2.04 -10.71 -3.39
CA THR A 115 3.30 -11.28 -2.89
C THR A 115 4.07 -10.30 -2.01
N HIS A 116 3.94 -9.00 -2.27
CA HIS A 116 4.61 -7.95 -1.48
C HIS A 116 3.64 -6.83 -1.11
N VAL A 117 3.90 -6.18 0.02
CA VAL A 117 3.22 -4.96 0.45
C VAL A 117 4.21 -3.90 0.87
N SER A 118 4.09 -2.70 0.31
CA SER A 118 4.81 -1.50 0.75
C SER A 118 3.83 -0.55 1.47
N PRO A 119 3.95 -0.39 2.81
CA PRO A 119 2.97 0.35 3.61
C PRO A 119 3.21 1.87 3.65
N LYS A 120 4.20 2.38 2.91
CA LYS A 120 4.54 3.81 2.84
C LYS A 120 5.33 4.09 1.57
N ASN A 121 5.20 5.29 1.02
CA ASN A 121 5.96 5.79 -0.13
C ASN A 121 6.57 7.15 0.23
N GLU A 122 7.88 7.32 0.01
CA GLU A 122 8.60 8.57 0.31
C GLU A 122 8.21 9.16 1.69
N PRO A 123 8.31 8.37 2.79
CA PRO A 123 7.78 8.73 4.12
C PRO A 123 8.42 9.97 4.76
N ASP A 124 9.42 10.56 4.12
CA ASP A 124 10.07 11.82 4.44
C ASP A 124 9.34 13.05 3.86
N ASP A 125 8.43 12.88 2.89
CA ASP A 125 7.60 13.95 2.33
C ASP A 125 6.11 13.71 2.67
N SER A 126 5.42 14.75 3.13
CA SER A 126 3.97 14.71 3.35
C SER A 126 3.18 14.97 2.06
N PHE A 127 3.85 15.42 0.99
CA PHE A 127 3.25 15.87 -0.26
C PHE A 127 2.31 17.08 -0.09
N GLY A 128 2.76 18.06 0.69
CA GLY A 128 1.98 19.26 1.05
C GLY A 128 1.56 20.17 -0.11
N SER A 129 2.11 19.98 -1.32
CA SER A 129 1.60 20.64 -2.53
C SER A 129 0.25 20.09 -2.99
N CYS A 130 -0.15 18.91 -2.46
CA CYS A 130 -1.40 18.22 -2.77
C CYS A 130 -1.63 17.98 -4.26
N ASN A 131 -0.56 17.90 -5.06
CA ASN A 131 -0.62 17.49 -6.46
C ASN A 131 -0.74 15.96 -6.61
N GLN A 132 -0.57 15.19 -5.54
CA GLN A 132 -0.76 13.74 -5.47
C GLN A 132 -1.04 13.29 -4.03
N GLU A 133 -1.50 12.05 -3.86
CA GLU A 133 -1.60 11.44 -2.53
C GLU A 133 -0.22 11.31 -1.85
N GLY A 134 -0.22 11.44 -0.53
CA GLY A 134 0.98 11.32 0.30
C GLY A 134 0.70 11.42 1.80
N MET A 135 1.56 10.81 2.60
CA MET A 135 1.63 11.05 4.04
C MET A 135 3.06 10.91 4.54
N GLN A 136 3.42 11.71 5.54
CA GLN A 136 4.65 11.47 6.27
C GLN A 136 4.50 10.26 7.20
N VAL A 137 5.54 9.42 7.26
CA VAL A 137 5.70 8.42 8.31
C VAL A 137 7.02 8.71 9.01
N VAL A 138 6.93 9.40 10.15
CA VAL A 138 8.11 9.91 10.84
C VAL A 138 9.03 8.75 11.26
N PRO A 139 10.36 8.97 11.37
CA PRO A 139 11.32 7.89 11.63
C PRO A 139 10.96 6.98 12.81
N GLY A 140 10.41 7.55 13.90
CA GLY A 140 9.97 6.80 15.08
C GLY A 140 8.83 5.81 14.85
N GLN A 141 8.00 6.01 13.82
CA GLN A 141 6.86 5.14 13.49
C GLN A 141 7.24 4.01 12.53
N ARG A 142 8.29 4.18 11.71
CA ARG A 142 8.56 3.31 10.54
C ARG A 142 8.73 1.84 10.92
N ALA A 143 9.45 1.56 12.01
CA ALA A 143 9.65 0.21 12.52
C ALA A 143 8.35 -0.41 13.07
N GLU A 144 7.53 0.39 13.76
CA GLU A 144 6.25 -0.05 14.30
C GLU A 144 5.27 -0.41 13.18
N VAL A 145 5.18 0.40 12.13
CA VAL A 145 4.36 0.10 10.93
C VAL A 145 4.75 -1.24 10.32
N VAL A 146 6.04 -1.47 10.08
CA VAL A 146 6.54 -2.70 9.45
C VAL A 146 6.29 -3.92 10.33
N THR A 147 6.61 -3.84 11.62
CA THR A 147 6.49 -4.98 12.55
C THR A 147 5.03 -5.30 12.86
N THR A 148 4.17 -4.31 13.00
CA THR A 148 2.73 -4.49 13.22
C THR A 148 2.06 -5.12 11.99
N LEU A 149 2.38 -4.65 10.78
CA LEU A 149 1.87 -5.24 9.55
C LEU A 149 2.34 -6.68 9.37
N ALA A 150 3.64 -6.95 9.57
CA ALA A 150 4.17 -8.31 9.46
C ALA A 150 3.51 -9.28 10.46
N ALA A 151 3.26 -8.83 11.69
CA ALA A 151 2.55 -9.62 12.70
C ALA A 151 1.09 -9.89 12.30
N SER A 152 0.40 -8.87 11.77
CA SER A 152 -0.99 -8.97 11.31
C SER A 152 -1.13 -9.95 10.13
N LEU A 153 -0.27 -9.84 9.12
CA LEU A 153 -0.24 -10.77 7.97
C LEU A 153 0.01 -12.21 8.41
N LYS A 154 0.97 -12.42 9.33
CA LYS A 154 1.25 -13.74 9.89
C LYS A 154 0.05 -14.31 10.65
N ALA A 155 -0.63 -13.50 11.45
CA ALA A 155 -1.83 -13.91 12.18
C ALA A 155 -2.98 -14.30 11.24
N ALA A 156 -3.08 -13.64 10.08
CA ALA A 156 -4.05 -13.95 9.03
C ALA A 156 -3.63 -15.13 8.12
N GLY A 157 -2.45 -15.74 8.32
CA GLY A 157 -1.97 -16.84 7.48
C GLY A 157 -1.58 -16.41 6.06
N LEU A 158 -1.21 -15.14 5.87
CA LEU A 158 -0.77 -14.59 4.59
C LEU A 158 0.75 -14.69 4.45
N SER A 159 1.22 -15.12 3.27
CA SER A 159 2.64 -15.25 2.91
C SER A 159 3.25 -13.95 2.36
N THR A 160 2.47 -12.87 2.28
CA THR A 160 2.88 -11.58 1.74
C THR A 160 4.07 -10.99 2.52
N GLN A 161 5.09 -10.52 1.81
CA GLN A 161 6.29 -9.92 2.40
C GLN A 161 6.16 -8.40 2.51
N VAL A 162 6.63 -7.82 3.63
CA VAL A 162 6.60 -6.37 3.83
C VAL A 162 7.87 -5.73 3.28
N ILE A 163 7.73 -4.77 2.39
CA ILE A 163 8.82 -3.90 1.93
C ILE A 163 9.03 -2.83 3.01
N ALA A 164 10.21 -2.85 3.64
CA ALA A 164 10.46 -2.07 4.85
C ALA A 164 10.82 -0.60 4.58
N ASP A 165 11.33 -0.28 3.39
CA ASP A 165 11.86 1.04 3.05
C ASP A 165 11.56 1.41 1.60
N GLU A 166 11.08 2.63 1.40
CA GLU A 166 10.81 3.31 0.11
C GLU A 166 11.14 4.81 0.28
N SER A 167 12.14 5.14 1.12
CA SER A 167 12.56 6.52 1.39
C SER A 167 13.14 7.18 0.13
N SER A 168 12.83 8.45 -0.10
CA SER A 168 13.41 9.24 -1.21
C SER A 168 14.84 9.69 -0.94
N ASP A 169 15.29 9.64 0.31
CA ASP A 169 16.67 9.95 0.72
C ASP A 169 17.34 8.76 1.43
N THR A 170 18.53 8.40 0.95
CA THR A 170 19.40 7.37 1.52
C THR A 170 19.96 7.72 2.90
N SER A 171 19.98 9.00 3.29
CA SER A 171 20.46 9.45 4.60
C SER A 171 19.53 9.03 5.74
N GLU A 172 18.26 8.78 5.40
CA GLU A 172 17.19 8.34 6.30
C GLU A 172 17.13 6.80 6.45
N CYS A 173 17.96 6.07 5.69
CA CYS A 173 18.15 4.64 5.83
C CYS A 173 18.93 4.35 7.11
N THR A 174 18.24 4.41 8.26
CA THR A 174 18.79 3.87 9.48
C THR A 174 18.88 2.35 9.29
N PRO A 175 20.07 1.72 9.34
CA PRO A 175 20.18 0.30 9.09
C PRO A 175 19.26 -0.44 10.06
N CYS A 176 18.30 -1.18 9.50
CA CYS A 176 17.53 -2.18 10.23
C CYS A 176 18.51 -3.28 10.68
N ARG A 177 19.27 -3.00 11.75
CA ARG A 177 20.26 -3.90 12.32
C ARG A 177 19.50 -5.00 13.05
N GLY A 178 18.95 -5.95 12.29
CA GLY A 178 18.18 -7.09 12.81
C GLY A 178 17.19 -7.73 11.84
N LEU A 179 16.78 -7.08 10.73
CA LEU A 179 15.86 -7.68 9.75
C LEU A 179 16.61 -8.40 8.62
N ILE A 180 17.31 -9.48 8.97
CA ILE A 180 17.45 -10.61 8.05
C ILE A 180 16.56 -11.70 8.66
N LEU A 181 15.28 -11.69 8.30
CA LEU A 181 14.44 -12.87 8.48
C LEU A 181 14.97 -13.90 7.49
N LYS A 182 15.87 -14.77 7.98
CA LYS A 182 16.25 -15.99 7.29
C LYS A 182 14.98 -16.81 7.06
N SER A 183 14.64 -17.02 5.79
CA SER A 183 14.02 -18.25 5.31
C SER A 183 14.96 -19.44 5.58
#